data_AF-A0A183INF3-F1
#
_entry.id   AF-A0A183INF3-F1
#
_cell.length_a   1.000
_cell.length_b   1.000
_cell.length_c   1.000
_cell.angle_alpha   90.00
_cell.angle_beta   90.00
_cell.angle_gamma   90.00
#
_symmetry.space_group_name_H-M   'P 1'
#
loop_
_entity.id
_entity.type
_entity.pdbx_description
1 polymer ?
#
loop_
_entity_poly.entity_id
_entity_poly.type
_entity_poly.pdbx_seq_one_letter_code
_entity_poly.pdbx_strand_id
1 'polypeptide(L)'
;MTPFLRKCSVLCTNEVPNTESLILMGDFNAHVGADTEKRKYVTGNSGPGDLNNNRMKLLRFCANNELSIMNTFFEHRSVLQYTWSRKLVYQSR
;
A
#
# COMPACT_ATOMS: atom_id res chain seq x y z
N MET A 1 6.53 10.85 -2.08
CA MET A 1 6.63 9.39 -1.84
C MET A 1 8.02 8.97 -1.37
N THR A 2 9.07 9.08 -2.19
CA THR A 2 10.40 8.52 -1.86
C THR A 2 11.03 9.06 -0.56
N PRO A 3 11.00 10.37 -0.24
CA PRO A 3 11.54 10.85 1.04
C PRO A 3 10.78 10.31 2.26
N PHE A 4 9.46 10.19 2.11
CA PHE A 4 8.58 9.64 3.15
C PHE A 4 8.89 8.16 3.42
N LEU A 5 8.96 7.33 2.37
CA LEU A 5 9.31 5.91 2.51
C LEU A 5 10.71 5.70 3.09
N ARG A 6 11.67 6.59 2.79
CA ARG A 6 13.00 6.53 3.40
C ARG A 6 12.93 6.72 4.92
N LYS A 7 12.12 7.68 5.38
CA LYS A 7 11.89 7.90 6.82
C LYS A 7 11.23 6.67 7.46
N CYS A 8 10.24 6.07 6.81
CA CYS A 8 9.60 4.84 7.29
C CYS A 8 10.59 3.66 7.36
N SER A 9 11.50 3.52 6.40
CA SER A 9 12.51 2.43 6.39
C SER A 9 13.41 2.49 7.62
N VAL A 10 13.86 3.69 8.02
CA VAL A 10 14.67 3.86 9.23
C VAL A 10 13.91 3.39 10.48
N LEU A 11 12.61 3.69 10.56
CA LEU A 11 11.76 3.19 11.66
C LEU A 11 11.66 1.66 11.66
N CYS A 12 11.58 1.04 10.48
CA CYS A 12 11.42 -0.41 10.34
C CYS A 12 12.66 -1.19 10.78
N THR A 13 13.85 -0.67 10.54
CA THR A 13 15.09 -1.45 10.74
C THR A 13 15.81 -1.16 12.05
N ASN A 14 15.63 0.03 12.63
CA ASN A 14 16.51 0.50 13.71
C ASN A 14 15.78 0.88 15.01
N GLU A 15 14.49 1.20 14.94
CA GLU A 15 13.76 1.75 16.09
C GLU A 15 12.82 0.73 16.75
N VAL A 16 12.35 -0.26 15.99
CA VAL A 16 11.45 -1.31 16.50
C VAL A 16 12.21 -2.63 16.62
N PRO A 17 12.27 -3.24 17.82
CA PRO A 17 12.88 -4.56 17.99
C PRO A 17 12.16 -5.63 17.18
N ASN A 18 12.90 -6.59 16.63
CA ASN A 18 12.32 -7.72 15.87
C ASN A 18 11.39 -8.64 16.69
N THR A 19 11.33 -8.46 18.01
CA THR A 19 10.40 -9.16 18.90
C THR A 19 9.01 -8.54 18.94
N GLU A 20 8.84 -7.33 18.41
CA GLU A 20 7.57 -6.62 18.38
C GLU A 20 6.91 -6.66 17.00
N SER A 21 5.58 -6.53 16.98
CA SER A 21 4.84 -6.41 15.73
C SER A 21 4.80 -4.96 15.26
N LEU A 22 5.30 -4.70 14.06
CA LEU A 22 5.28 -3.37 13.45
C LEU A 22 4.05 -3.20 12.54
N ILE A 23 3.27 -2.13 12.78
CA ILE A 23 2.21 -1.72 11.87
C ILE A 23 2.48 -0.29 11.40
N LEU A 24 2.67 -0.13 10.09
CA LEU A 24 2.73 1.19 9.46
C LEU A 24 1.34 1.56 8.91
N MET A 25 0.73 2.61 9.46
CA MET A 25 -0.55 3.13 8.98
C MET A 25 -0.41 4.54 8.45
N GLY A 26 -1.18 4.86 7.40
CA GLY A 26 -1.23 6.20 6.83
C GLY A 26 -1.65 6.19 5.36
N ASP A 27 -1.65 7.39 4.77
CA ASP A 27 -1.88 7.55 3.35
C ASP A 27 -0.54 7.41 2.58
N PHE A 28 -0.39 6.25 1.93
CA PHE A 28 0.76 5.95 1.07
C PHE A 28 0.55 6.36 -0.38
N ASN A 29 -0.52 7.08 -0.71
CA ASN A 29 -0.84 7.61 -2.05
C ASN A 29 -0.51 6.63 -3.20
N ALA A 30 -0.87 5.37 -3.00
CA ALA A 30 -0.56 4.26 -3.88
C ALA A 30 -1.83 3.43 -4.07
N HIS A 31 -2.18 3.15 -5.33
CA HIS A 31 -3.22 2.20 -5.65
C HIS A 31 -2.55 0.85 -5.86
N VAL A 32 -2.81 -0.07 -4.94
CA VAL A 32 -2.28 -1.42 -4.95
C VAL A 32 -3.45 -2.38 -5.09
N GLY A 33 -3.44 -3.13 -6.19
CA GLY A 33 -4.38 -4.19 -6.48
C GLY A 33 -3.80 -5.56 -6.22
N ALA A 34 -4.51 -6.58 -6.71
CA ALA A 34 -3.97 -7.92 -6.83
C ALA A 34 -2.67 -7.90 -7.64
N ASP A 35 -1.57 -8.35 -7.05
CA ASP A 35 -0.28 -8.42 -7.74
C ASP A 35 -0.24 -9.66 -8.65
N THR A 36 -0.24 -9.45 -9.96
CA THR A 36 -0.13 -10.52 -10.95
C THR A 36 1.21 -11.24 -10.88
N GLU A 37 2.26 -10.59 -10.38
CA GLU A 37 3.59 -11.19 -10.20
C GLU A 37 3.67 -12.05 -8.92
N LYS A 38 2.57 -12.13 -8.14
CA LYS A 38 2.45 -12.95 -6.92
C LYS A 38 3.68 -12.82 -6.02
N ARG A 39 4.06 -11.59 -5.65
CA ARG A 39 5.04 -11.34 -4.59
C ARG A 39 4.52 -11.92 -3.27
N LYS A 40 4.81 -13.21 -3.07
CA LYS A 40 4.36 -13.95 -1.89
C LYS A 40 4.73 -13.15 -0.65
N TYR A 41 3.78 -13.03 0.27
CA TYR A 41 3.89 -12.32 1.54
C TYR A 41 3.90 -10.78 1.48
N VAL A 42 4.07 -10.13 0.32
CA VAL A 42 3.98 -8.66 0.24
C VAL A 42 2.55 -8.20 -0.04
N THR A 43 1.85 -8.90 -0.94
CA THR A 43 0.47 -8.60 -1.32
C THR A 43 -0.38 -9.86 -1.38
N GLY A 44 -1.66 -9.72 -1.06
CA GLY A 44 -2.66 -10.74 -1.32
C GLY A 44 -3.31 -10.60 -2.70
N ASN A 45 -4.42 -11.32 -2.88
CA ASN A 45 -5.14 -11.41 -4.16
C ASN A 45 -6.31 -10.43 -4.28
N SER A 46 -6.50 -9.56 -3.28
CA SER A 46 -7.60 -8.61 -3.22
C SER A 46 -7.16 -7.22 -3.63
N GLY A 47 -8.12 -6.43 -4.11
CA GLY A 47 -7.93 -5.03 -4.47
C GLY A 47 -8.25 -4.77 -5.95
N PRO A 48 -8.36 -3.48 -6.31
CA PRO A 48 -8.78 -3.08 -7.65
C PRO A 48 -7.67 -3.30 -8.69
N GLY A 49 -8.04 -3.56 -9.94
CA GLY A 49 -7.07 -3.72 -11.04
C GLY A 49 -6.38 -2.42 -11.48
N ASP A 50 -6.85 -1.27 -10.98
CA ASP A 50 -6.33 0.05 -11.31
C ASP A 50 -5.10 0.38 -10.46
N LEU A 51 -4.00 0.71 -11.14
CA LEU A 51 -2.68 0.79 -10.53
C LEU A 51 -2.03 2.13 -10.88
N ASN A 52 -1.39 2.78 -9.92
CA ASN A 52 -0.71 4.07 -10.13
C ASN A 52 0.83 3.95 -10.10
N ASN A 53 1.54 5.01 -10.50
CA ASN A 53 3.02 5.02 -10.55
C ASN A 53 3.69 4.85 -9.16
N ASN A 54 2.97 5.10 -8.07
CA ASN A 54 3.51 4.95 -6.71
C ASN A 54 3.42 3.50 -6.22
N ARG A 55 2.56 2.65 -6.82
CA ARG A 55 2.46 1.21 -6.55
C ARG A 55 3.83 0.56 -6.44
N MET A 56 4.65 0.69 -7.49
CA MET A 56 5.93 -0.02 -7.57
C MET A 56 6.92 0.45 -6.49
N LYS A 57 6.84 1.72 -6.08
CA LYS A 57 7.67 2.24 -4.99
C LYS A 57 7.26 1.63 -3.66
N LEU A 58 5.96 1.52 -3.41
CA LEU A 58 5.44 0.90 -2.19
C LEU A 58 5.71 -0.61 -2.15
N LEU A 59 5.50 -1.34 -3.26
CA LEU A 59 5.80 -2.77 -3.35
C LEU A 59 7.28 -3.07 -3.08
N ARG A 60 8.19 -2.32 -3.70
CA ARG A 60 9.63 -2.48 -3.46
C ARG A 60 10.01 -2.13 -2.03
N PHE A 61 9.44 -1.08 -1.48
CA PHE A 61 9.64 -0.72 -0.08
C PHE A 61 9.22 -1.86 0.85
N CYS A 62 8.01 -2.39 0.68
CA CYS A 62 7.50 -3.48 1.50
C CYS A 62 8.34 -4.76 1.35
N ALA A 63 8.68 -5.15 0.12
CA ALA A 63 9.54 -6.31 -0.12
C ALA A 63 10.92 -6.20 0.53
N ASN A 64 11.53 -5.00 0.51
CA ASN A 64 12.85 -4.77 1.08
C ASN A 64 12.87 -4.69 2.61
N ASN A 65 11.72 -4.46 3.24
CA ASN A 65 11.60 -4.31 4.70
C ASN A 65 10.73 -5.43 5.31
N GLU A 66 10.48 -6.52 4.58
CA GLU A 66 9.67 -7.66 5.04
C GLU A 66 8.26 -7.29 5.52
N LEU A 67 7.64 -6.30 4.86
CA LEU A 67 6.30 -5.82 5.17
C LEU A 67 5.25 -6.36 4.21
N SER A 68 4.04 -6.52 4.73
CA SER A 68 2.86 -6.93 3.98
C SER A 68 1.84 -5.80 3.87
N ILE A 69 1.27 -5.60 2.69
CA ILE A 69 0.21 -4.62 2.44
C ILE A 69 -1.13 -5.24 2.82
N MET A 70 -1.51 -5.14 4.09
CA MET A 70 -2.64 -5.87 4.67
C MET A 70 -3.97 -5.72 3.92
N ASN A 71 -4.32 -4.53 3.41
CA ASN A 71 -5.57 -4.32 2.68
C ASN A 71 -5.72 -5.18 1.40
N THR A 72 -4.63 -5.77 0.90
CA THR A 72 -4.67 -6.66 -0.27
C THR A 72 -4.90 -8.13 0.08
N PHE A 73 -4.85 -8.51 1.36
CA PHE A 73 -5.06 -9.88 1.82
C PHE A 73 -6.53 -10.21 2.13
N PHE A 74 -7.35 -9.19 2.35
CA PHE A 74 -8.75 -9.36 2.71
C PHE A 74 -9.65 -8.97 1.55
N GLU A 75 -10.66 -9.79 1.27
CA GLU A 75 -11.66 -9.45 0.27
C GLU A 75 -12.55 -8.31 0.77
N HIS A 76 -12.66 -7.27 -0.05
CA HIS A 76 -13.51 -6.12 0.20
C HIS A 76 -14.58 -6.05 -0.88
N ARG A 77 -15.80 -5.65 -0.49
CA ARG A 77 -16.85 -5.24 -1.45
C ARG A 77 -16.29 -4.14 -2.35
N SER A 78 -16.66 -4.13 -3.63
CA SER A 78 -16.15 -3.18 -4.62
C SER A 78 -16.22 -1.71 -4.15
N VAL A 79 -17.29 -1.34 -3.45
CA VAL A 79 -17.49 0.02 -2.91
C VAL A 79 -16.53 0.40 -1.77
N LEU A 80 -15.82 -0.56 -1.17
CA LEU A 80 -14.88 -0.37 -0.05
C LEU A 80 -13.41 -0.58 -0.45
N GLN A 81 -13.12 -0.83 -1.72
CA GLN A 81 -11.74 -1.06 -2.20
C GLN A 81 -10.89 0.21 -2.25
N TYR A 82 -11.52 1.38 -2.14
CA TYR A 82 -10.87 2.69 -2.19
C TYR A 82 -11.13 3.47 -0.90
N THR A 83 -10.08 4.11 -0.38
CA THR A 83 -10.16 4.99 0.79
C THR A 83 -10.36 6.45 0.42
N TRP A 84 -10.14 6.81 -0.85
CA TRP A 84 -10.23 8.17 -1.35
C TRP A 84 -10.84 8.19 -2.76
N SER A 85 -11.73 9.15 -3.00
CA SER A 85 -12.29 9.42 -4.33
C SER A 85 -12.32 10.93 -4.59
N ARG A 86 -12.04 11.32 -5.83
CA ARG A 86 -12.20 12.71 -6.26
C ARG A 86 -13.68 12.96 -6.57
N LYS A 87 -14.29 13.97 -5.94
CA LYS A 87 -15.57 14.49 -6.42
C LYS A 87 -15.34 15.09 -7.82
N LEU A 88 -15.97 14.51 -8.84
CA LEU A 88 -16.08 15.19 -10.12
C LEU A 88 -16.98 16.41 -9.89
N VAL A 89 -16.39 17.60 -9.90
CA VAL A 89 -17.18 18.82 -10.06
C VAL A 89 -17.70 18.78 -11.49
N TYR A 90 -18.96 18.42 -11.68
CA TYR A 90 -19.64 18.73 -12.92
C TYR A 90 -19.58 20.26 -13.04
N GLN A 91 -18.70 20.76 -13.91
CA GLN A 91 -18.81 22.13 -14.37
C GLN A 91 -20.15 22.22 -15.09
N SER A 92 -21.13 22.78 -14.40
CA SER A 92 -22.31 23.37 -15.01
C SER A 92 -21.82 24.35 -16.08
N ARG A 93 -21.95 23.92 -17.34
CA ARG A 93 -21.94 24.83 -18.49
C ARG A 93 -23.13 25.79 -18.39
#